data_AF-H3GXN1-F1
#
_entry.id   AF-H3GXN1-F1
#
_cell.length_a   1.000
_cell.length_b   1.000
_cell.length_c   1.000
_cell.angle_alpha   90.00
_cell.angle_beta   90.00
_cell.angle_gamma   90.00
#
_symmetry.space_group_name_H-M   'P 1'
#
loop_
_entity.id
_entity.type
_entity.pdbx_description
1 polymer ?
#
loop_
_entity_poly.entity_id
_entity_poly.type
_entity_poly.pdbx_seq_one_letter_code
_entity_poly.pdbx_strand_id
1 'polypeptide(L)'
;MRLHFAALLVVGVLFANAGAGSVKTMTTDAEGARSLTSDRYKRLLRADSAVDEERGITSALKSLPGVDKAKKLLLKQQLAAYLKKEKSADDVFSKLNLAKTGDKLFESPKFLAWVKYVDDFNMKQKDPDKAMSMIPTLTKQFGDASLAKILAVAARSPSTKRLAESLQAQQLKSWKEAGLSVDDVFRRLSLNTGLDDILTNPLFFTFNKYLVDFNTWNPGKSTTMVETLTRRYGGLSVREMLEAAMKVDDTKAMATRLQAQEIDLWKDMGLDADVCI
;
A
#
# COMPACT_ATOMS: atom_id res chain seq x y z
N MET A 1 -30.63 16.47 17.74
CA MET A 1 -29.39 15.72 18.05
C MET A 1 -28.23 16.46 17.39
N ARG A 2 -27.22 16.86 18.17
CA ARG A 2 -26.05 17.58 17.68
C ARG A 2 -25.02 16.54 17.22
N LEU A 3 -24.79 16.45 15.92
CA LEU A 3 -23.68 15.67 15.36
C LEU A 3 -22.50 16.62 15.15
N HIS A 4 -21.45 16.40 15.92
CA HIS A 4 -20.19 17.11 15.81
C HIS A 4 -19.48 16.67 14.52
N PHE A 5 -19.36 17.58 13.56
CA PHE A 5 -18.48 17.41 12.40
C PHE A 5 -17.03 17.59 12.86
N ALA A 6 -16.27 16.51 12.92
CA ALA A 6 -14.82 16.59 13.00
C ALA A 6 -14.28 16.91 11.60
N ALA A 7 -13.87 18.16 11.41
CA ALA A 7 -13.19 18.61 10.19
C ALA A 7 -11.83 17.90 10.08
N LEU A 8 -11.72 16.95 9.15
CA LEU A 8 -10.43 16.41 8.72
C LEU A 8 -9.95 17.23 7.53
N LEU A 9 -9.01 18.15 7.79
CA LEU A 9 -8.22 18.81 6.75
C LEU A 9 -7.42 17.76 5.97
N VAL A 10 -7.81 17.49 4.73
CA VAL A 10 -7.01 16.71 3.79
C VAL A 10 -6.32 17.68 2.85
N VAL A 11 -5.00 17.81 3.01
CA VAL A 11 -4.13 18.53 2.09
C VAL A 11 -4.18 17.82 0.73
N GLY A 12 -4.55 18.56 -0.32
CA GLY A 12 -4.66 18.08 -1.68
C GLY A 12 -3.37 17.41 -2.16
N VAL A 13 -3.48 16.14 -2.55
CA VAL A 13 -2.41 15.44 -3.26
C VAL A 13 -2.48 15.88 -4.72
N LEU A 14 -1.43 16.58 -5.16
CA LEU A 14 -1.18 16.90 -6.57
C LEU A 14 -1.07 15.60 -7.36
N PHE A 15 -2.10 15.31 -8.16
CA PHE A 15 -2.05 14.26 -9.16
C PHE A 15 -1.29 14.78 -10.38
N ALA A 16 -0.21 14.10 -10.75
CA ALA A 16 0.49 14.38 -12.00
C ALA A 16 -0.46 14.18 -13.18
N ASN A 17 -0.68 15.26 -13.91
CA ASN A 17 -1.60 15.40 -15.02
C ASN A 17 -0.95 14.83 -16.30
N ALA A 18 -1.63 13.93 -17.01
CA ALA A 18 -1.35 13.65 -18.41
C ALA A 18 -2.68 13.74 -19.16
N GLY A 19 -3.06 14.98 -19.48
CA GLY A 19 -4.22 15.33 -20.29
C GLY A 19 -3.76 15.99 -21.59
N ALA A 20 -4.48 15.67 -22.66
CA ALA A 20 -4.10 15.76 -24.07
C ALA A 20 -3.86 17.17 -24.63
N GLY A 21 -2.83 17.28 -25.46
CA GLY A 21 -2.62 18.36 -26.44
C GLY A 21 -2.50 17.74 -27.84
N SER A 22 -3.16 18.36 -28.82
CA SER A 22 -3.43 17.85 -30.17
C SER A 22 -2.20 17.45 -31.00
N VAL A 23 -2.38 16.33 -31.70
CA VAL A 23 -1.59 15.59 -32.69
C VAL A 23 -0.49 16.37 -33.46
N LYS A 24 0.74 15.86 -33.36
CA LYS A 24 1.61 15.62 -34.53
C LYS A 24 2.03 14.16 -34.50
N THR A 25 1.76 13.46 -35.59
CA THR A 25 2.15 12.07 -35.87
C THR A 25 3.65 11.91 -35.65
N MET A 26 4.02 11.22 -34.56
CA MET A 26 5.35 10.65 -34.35
C MET A 26 5.13 9.33 -33.62
N THR A 27 5.25 8.24 -34.38
CA THR A 27 5.43 6.90 -33.87
C THR A 27 6.52 6.92 -32.81
N THR A 28 6.15 6.80 -31.54
CA THR A 28 7.09 6.69 -30.41
C THR A 28 6.50 5.79 -29.33
N ASP A 29 6.76 4.51 -29.53
CA ASP A 29 7.17 3.51 -28.54
C ASP A 29 6.44 3.49 -27.19
N ALA A 30 5.52 2.53 -27.08
CA ALA A 30 5.02 1.96 -25.82
C ALA A 30 6.14 1.46 -24.87
N GLU A 31 7.40 1.42 -25.32
CA GLU A 31 8.57 1.18 -24.48
C GLU A 31 8.91 2.35 -23.55
N GLY A 32 8.58 3.61 -23.89
CA GLY A 32 8.93 4.78 -23.08
C GLY A 32 8.17 4.88 -21.75
N ALA A 33 6.85 4.62 -21.77
CA ALA A 33 6.02 4.62 -20.55
C ALA A 33 6.25 3.38 -19.67
N ARG A 34 6.51 2.22 -20.31
CA ARG A 34 6.98 1.01 -19.64
C ARG A 34 8.36 1.23 -19.03
N SER A 35 9.25 1.97 -19.68
CA SER A 35 10.59 2.29 -19.19
C SER A 35 10.55 3.21 -17.98
N LEU A 36 9.75 4.28 -17.94
CA LEU A 36 9.72 5.22 -16.80
C LEU A 36 9.06 4.66 -15.52
N THR A 37 8.17 3.68 -15.67
CA THR A 37 7.59 2.94 -14.54
C THR A 37 8.50 1.77 -14.17
N SER A 38 8.90 0.93 -15.14
CA SER A 38 9.87 -0.15 -14.95
C SER A 38 11.19 0.33 -14.38
N ASP A 39 11.70 1.52 -14.71
CA ASP A 39 12.92 2.09 -14.12
C ASP A 39 12.68 2.68 -12.73
N ARG A 40 11.45 3.10 -12.37
CA ARG A 40 11.12 3.42 -10.97
C ARG A 40 11.06 2.16 -10.12
N TYR A 41 10.41 1.11 -10.62
CA TYR A 41 10.36 -0.21 -9.98
C TYR A 41 11.74 -0.88 -9.96
N LYS A 42 12.52 -0.80 -11.04
CA LYS A 42 13.91 -1.26 -11.11
C LYS A 42 14.84 -0.36 -10.32
N ARG A 43 14.55 0.91 -10.01
CA ARG A 43 15.34 1.69 -9.03
C ARG A 43 15.01 1.28 -7.59
N LEU A 44 13.76 0.90 -7.31
CA LEU A 44 13.37 0.29 -6.04
C LEU A 44 13.91 -1.14 -5.88
N LEU A 45 14.01 -1.90 -6.97
CA LEU A 45 14.45 -3.31 -7.00
C LEU A 45 15.94 -3.51 -7.36
N ARG A 46 16.63 -2.56 -8.02
CA ARG A 46 18.11 -2.54 -8.19
C ARG A 46 18.83 -2.08 -6.93
N ALA A 47 18.10 -1.64 -5.91
CA ALA A 47 18.66 -1.44 -4.58
C ALA A 47 19.15 -2.75 -3.93
N ASP A 48 18.98 -3.90 -4.61
CA ASP A 48 19.28 -5.24 -4.11
C ASP A 48 20.60 -5.85 -4.62
N SER A 49 21.45 -5.10 -5.34
CA SER A 49 22.73 -5.66 -5.84
C SER A 49 23.96 -4.76 -5.69
N ALA A 50 23.88 -3.71 -4.87
CA ALA A 50 25.06 -2.94 -4.48
C ALA A 50 25.07 -2.84 -2.96
N VAL A 51 26.09 -3.47 -2.37
CA VAL A 51 26.48 -3.36 -0.97
C VAL A 51 26.68 -1.87 -0.66
N ASP A 52 25.65 -1.25 -0.09
CA ASP A 52 25.71 0.08 0.50
C ASP A 52 24.98 -0.01 1.85
N GLU A 53 25.73 0.18 2.93
CA GLU A 53 25.35 -0.05 4.33
C GLU A 53 24.26 0.92 4.88
N GLU A 54 23.42 1.51 4.02
CA GLU A 54 22.46 2.57 4.42
C GLU A 54 21.05 2.48 3.81
N ARG A 55 20.61 1.34 3.24
CA ARG A 55 19.35 1.27 2.45
C ARG A 55 18.20 0.42 3.00
N GLY A 56 18.24 0.02 4.26
CA GLY A 56 17.15 -0.68 4.96
C GLY A 56 16.26 0.21 5.83
N ILE A 57 15.26 -0.40 6.48
CA ILE A 57 14.31 0.27 7.39
C ILE A 57 15.03 1.04 8.51
N THR A 58 16.24 0.62 8.88
CA THR A 58 17.18 1.34 9.75
C THR A 58 17.34 2.84 9.45
N SER A 59 17.39 3.26 8.20
CA SER A 59 17.47 4.69 7.84
C SER A 59 16.17 5.42 8.16
N ALA A 60 15.01 4.79 7.91
CA ALA A 60 13.69 5.29 8.26
C ALA A 60 13.48 5.35 9.79
N LEU A 61 14.15 4.48 10.54
CA LEU A 61 14.14 4.52 11.99
C LEU A 61 14.89 5.72 12.56
N LYS A 62 15.93 6.27 11.90
CA LYS A 62 16.72 7.37 12.48
C LYS A 62 15.90 8.64 12.77
N SER A 63 14.81 8.87 12.04
CA SER A 63 13.95 10.07 12.13
C SER A 63 12.68 9.90 12.97
N LEU A 64 12.45 8.73 13.56
CA LEU A 64 11.22 8.46 14.32
C LEU A 64 11.28 9.01 15.76
N PRO A 65 10.16 9.51 16.32
CA PRO A 65 10.06 9.82 17.73
C PRO A 65 10.29 8.58 18.61
N GLY A 66 11.04 8.74 19.70
CA GLY A 66 11.29 7.64 20.66
C GLY A 66 12.39 6.66 20.25
N VAL A 67 13.08 6.90 19.14
CA VAL A 67 14.18 6.05 18.66
C VAL A 67 15.34 5.99 19.62
N ASP A 68 15.63 7.05 20.39
CA ASP A 68 16.72 6.99 21.38
C ASP A 68 16.38 6.07 22.55
N LYS A 69 15.10 6.00 22.93
CA LYS A 69 14.61 4.98 23.89
C LYS A 69 14.73 3.59 23.28
N ALA A 70 14.39 3.45 22.00
CA ALA A 70 14.59 2.20 21.26
C ALA A 70 16.09 1.84 21.19
N LYS A 71 17.01 2.77 20.93
CA LYS A 71 18.46 2.55 20.91
C LYS A 71 18.94 2.00 22.25
N LYS A 72 18.50 2.57 23.37
CA LYS A 72 18.79 2.03 24.70
C LYS A 72 18.25 0.59 24.90
N LEU A 73 17.10 0.26 24.31
CA LEU A 73 16.56 -1.10 24.27
C LEU A 73 17.36 -2.03 23.31
N LEU A 74 17.85 -1.49 22.20
CA LEU A 74 18.62 -2.17 21.15
C LEU A 74 20.03 -2.54 21.59
N LEU A 75 20.62 -1.71 22.44
CA LEU A 75 21.90 -1.96 23.09
C LEU A 75 21.82 -3.03 24.19
N LYS A 76 20.62 -3.58 24.48
CA LYS A 76 20.51 -4.70 25.41
C LYS A 76 21.06 -5.97 24.76
N GLN A 77 21.98 -6.63 25.47
CA GLN A 77 22.58 -7.94 25.15
C GLN A 77 21.53 -9.03 24.78
N GLN A 78 20.27 -8.85 25.20
CA GLN A 78 19.14 -9.73 24.88
C GLN A 78 18.79 -9.79 23.38
N LEU A 79 18.71 -8.65 22.67
CA LEU A 79 18.37 -8.67 21.23
C LEU A 79 19.54 -9.22 20.40
N ALA A 80 20.77 -8.91 20.78
CA ALA A 80 21.96 -9.53 20.19
C ALA A 80 21.97 -11.06 20.41
N ALA A 81 21.57 -11.52 21.59
CA ALA A 81 21.43 -12.95 21.87
C ALA A 81 20.29 -13.60 21.05
N TYR A 82 19.20 -12.87 20.77
CA TYR A 82 18.13 -13.36 19.90
C TYR A 82 18.57 -13.45 18.45
N LEU A 83 19.36 -12.47 17.96
CA LEU A 83 19.95 -12.51 16.62
C LEU A 83 20.89 -13.70 16.48
N LYS A 84 21.77 -13.94 17.47
CA LYS A 84 22.69 -15.10 17.46
C LYS A 84 21.95 -16.44 17.48
N LYS A 85 20.76 -16.48 18.09
CA LYS A 85 19.90 -17.68 18.14
C LYS A 85 18.87 -17.72 17.02
N GLU A 86 18.93 -16.79 16.07
CA GLU A 86 18.05 -16.70 14.90
C GLU A 86 16.56 -16.84 15.26
N LYS A 87 16.12 -16.14 16.31
CA LYS A 87 14.73 -16.22 16.75
C LYS A 87 13.77 -15.65 15.70
N SER A 88 12.59 -16.25 15.57
CA SER A 88 11.56 -15.75 14.66
C SER A 88 11.07 -14.34 15.04
N ALA A 89 10.46 -13.65 14.07
CA ALA A 89 9.82 -12.35 14.29
C ALA A 89 8.78 -12.44 15.42
N ASP A 90 7.94 -13.47 15.39
CA ASP A 90 6.87 -13.75 16.36
C ASP A 90 7.41 -13.96 17.78
N ASP A 91 8.51 -14.71 17.90
CA ASP A 91 9.17 -14.98 19.17
C ASP A 91 9.60 -13.67 19.84
N VAL A 92 10.32 -12.84 19.08
CA VAL A 92 10.86 -11.58 19.61
C VAL A 92 9.73 -10.58 19.86
N PHE A 93 8.72 -10.54 18.99
CA PHE A 93 7.52 -9.71 19.18
C PHE A 93 6.82 -10.04 20.51
N SER A 94 6.64 -11.33 20.78
CA SER A 94 6.02 -11.85 22.01
C SER A 94 6.87 -11.57 23.24
N LYS A 95 8.19 -11.80 23.17
CA LYS A 95 9.14 -11.51 24.26
C LYS A 95 9.19 -10.02 24.64
N LEU A 96 8.97 -9.14 23.67
CA LEU A 96 8.87 -7.71 23.91
C LEU A 96 7.48 -7.29 24.45
N ASN A 97 6.55 -8.24 24.60
CA ASN A 97 5.17 -8.04 25.03
C ASN A 97 4.39 -7.09 24.10
N LEU A 98 4.67 -7.12 22.80
CA LEU A 98 4.08 -6.19 21.84
C LEU A 98 2.61 -6.50 21.52
N ALA A 99 2.19 -7.76 21.64
CA ALA A 99 0.80 -8.16 21.43
C ALA A 99 -0.20 -7.47 22.38
N LYS A 100 0.27 -7.02 23.55
CA LYS A 100 -0.55 -6.33 24.57
C LYS A 100 -0.72 -4.83 24.33
N THR A 101 -0.03 -4.27 23.32
CA THR A 101 0.02 -2.82 23.10
C THR A 101 -1.19 -2.28 22.32
N GLY A 102 -1.92 -3.15 21.60
CA GLY A 102 -3.09 -2.77 20.81
C GLY A 102 -2.77 -1.65 19.82
N ASP A 103 -3.67 -0.66 19.75
CA ASP A 103 -3.59 0.48 18.82
C ASP A 103 -2.35 1.37 19.04
N LYS A 104 -1.74 1.33 20.23
CA LYS A 104 -0.53 2.11 20.56
C LYS A 104 0.76 1.40 20.15
N LEU A 105 0.69 0.28 19.42
CA LEU A 105 1.86 -0.48 19.02
C LEU A 105 2.90 0.38 18.29
N PHE A 106 2.45 1.19 17.32
CA PHE A 106 3.34 1.99 16.47
C PHE A 106 4.02 3.15 17.21
N GLU A 107 3.51 3.52 18.39
CA GLU A 107 4.11 4.52 19.28
C GLU A 107 5.12 3.90 20.26
N SER A 108 5.16 2.57 20.36
CA SER A 108 5.97 1.86 21.33
C SER A 108 7.45 1.87 20.96
N PRO A 109 8.34 2.34 21.86
CA PRO A 109 9.79 2.20 21.65
C PRO A 109 10.24 0.74 21.52
N LYS A 110 9.47 -0.21 22.09
CA LYS A 110 9.74 -1.64 21.94
C LYS A 110 9.38 -2.14 20.54
N PHE A 111 8.39 -1.55 19.89
CA PHE A 111 8.05 -1.86 18.50
C PHE A 111 9.19 -1.42 17.58
N LEU A 112 9.72 -0.22 17.76
CA LEU A 112 10.90 0.24 17.01
C LEU A 112 12.12 -0.67 17.23
N ALA A 113 12.30 -1.18 18.45
CA ALA A 113 13.37 -2.14 18.74
C ALA A 113 13.15 -3.48 18.02
N TRP A 114 11.90 -3.95 17.91
CA TRP A 114 11.55 -5.14 17.13
C TRP A 114 11.74 -4.95 15.63
N VAL A 115 11.34 -3.80 15.08
CA VAL A 115 11.55 -3.47 13.67
C VAL A 115 13.05 -3.51 13.33
N LYS A 116 13.90 -2.88 14.16
CA LYS A 116 15.34 -2.94 13.95
C LYS A 116 15.91 -4.35 14.11
N TYR A 117 15.38 -5.15 15.04
CA TYR A 117 15.79 -6.56 15.14
C TYR A 117 15.58 -7.32 13.82
N VAL A 118 14.41 -7.16 13.20
CA VAL A 118 14.11 -7.83 11.92
C VAL A 118 14.99 -7.29 10.79
N ASP A 119 15.22 -5.97 10.74
CA ASP A 119 16.13 -5.35 9.76
C ASP A 119 17.58 -5.87 9.93
N ASP A 120 18.09 -5.90 11.15
CA ASP A 120 19.44 -6.40 11.48
C ASP A 120 19.59 -7.91 11.19
N PHE A 121 18.52 -8.69 11.36
CA PHE A 121 18.50 -10.10 10.97
C PHE A 121 18.64 -10.23 9.45
N ASN A 122 17.81 -9.51 8.70
CA ASN A 122 17.80 -9.56 7.24
C ASN A 122 19.10 -9.05 6.61
N MET A 123 19.73 -8.02 7.18
CA MET A 123 21.03 -7.50 6.72
C MET A 123 22.17 -8.52 6.87
N LYS A 124 22.08 -9.42 7.85
CA LYS A 124 23.07 -10.49 8.04
C LYS A 124 22.80 -11.71 7.16
N GLN A 125 21.61 -11.78 6.59
CA GLN A 125 21.16 -12.94 5.87
C GLN A 125 21.66 -12.90 4.42
N LYS A 126 22.49 -13.88 4.06
CA LYS A 126 23.04 -14.01 2.69
C LYS A 126 22.07 -14.63 1.69
N ASP A 127 21.03 -15.28 2.20
CA ASP A 127 20.02 -16.01 1.44
C ASP A 127 18.68 -15.26 1.52
N PRO A 128 18.24 -14.59 0.44
CA PRO A 128 17.00 -13.81 0.44
C PRO A 128 15.76 -14.61 0.84
N ASP A 129 15.72 -15.92 0.59
CA ASP A 129 14.57 -16.78 0.93
C ASP A 129 14.43 -17.01 2.42
N LYS A 130 15.50 -16.76 3.18
CA LYS A 130 15.52 -16.81 4.65
C LYS A 130 15.27 -15.44 5.29
N ALA A 131 15.04 -14.39 4.49
CA ALA A 131 14.69 -13.09 5.03
C ALA A 131 13.37 -13.17 5.80
N MET A 132 13.35 -12.50 6.94
CA MET A 132 12.22 -12.42 7.84
C MET A 132 11.29 -11.28 7.43
N SER A 133 10.00 -11.59 7.28
CA SER A 133 8.95 -10.60 7.05
C SER A 133 8.29 -10.20 8.37
N MET A 134 8.03 -8.91 8.54
CA MET A 134 7.25 -8.38 9.68
C MET A 134 5.74 -8.57 9.47
N ILE A 135 5.29 -8.73 8.22
CA ILE A 135 3.88 -8.68 7.87
C ILE A 135 3.07 -9.83 8.48
N PRO A 136 3.50 -11.10 8.44
CA PRO A 136 2.74 -12.18 9.06
C PRO A 136 2.46 -11.94 10.55
N THR A 137 3.46 -11.46 11.31
CA THR A 137 3.31 -11.10 12.72
C THR A 137 2.30 -9.96 12.92
N LEU A 138 2.39 -8.91 12.11
CA LEU A 138 1.49 -7.75 12.21
C LEU A 138 0.07 -8.08 11.75
N THR A 139 -0.09 -8.87 10.69
CA THR A 139 -1.39 -9.33 10.20
C THR A 139 -2.06 -10.24 11.22
N LYS A 140 -1.31 -11.09 11.94
CA LYS A 140 -1.85 -11.88 13.06
C LYS A 140 -2.38 -11.00 14.21
N GLN A 141 -1.75 -9.84 14.43
CA GLN A 141 -2.15 -8.91 15.49
C GLN A 141 -3.37 -8.06 15.12
N PHE A 142 -3.45 -7.58 13.87
CA PHE A 142 -4.46 -6.57 13.46
C PHE A 142 -5.48 -7.07 12.44
N GLY A 143 -5.15 -8.11 11.68
CA GLY A 143 -5.82 -8.46 10.42
C GLY A 143 -5.34 -7.60 9.24
N ASP A 144 -5.57 -8.08 8.02
CA ASP A 144 -5.10 -7.44 6.78
C ASP A 144 -5.66 -6.01 6.60
N ALA A 145 -6.99 -5.84 6.69
CA ALA A 145 -7.65 -4.54 6.52
C ALA A 145 -7.21 -3.51 7.56
N SER A 146 -7.20 -3.87 8.85
CA SER A 146 -6.81 -2.96 9.93
C SER A 146 -5.34 -2.57 9.82
N LEU A 147 -4.45 -3.53 9.54
CA LEU A 147 -3.03 -3.24 9.32
C LEU A 147 -2.84 -2.27 8.16
N ALA A 148 -3.46 -2.54 7.02
CA ALA A 148 -3.40 -1.68 5.83
C ALA A 148 -3.89 -0.26 6.14
N LYS A 149 -4.95 -0.12 6.94
CA LYS A 149 -5.53 1.18 7.33
C LYS A 149 -4.58 1.94 8.25
N ILE A 150 -4.01 1.29 9.26
CA ILE A 150 -3.05 1.91 10.17
C ILE A 150 -1.82 2.39 9.40
N LEU A 151 -1.30 1.56 8.48
CA LEU A 151 -0.16 1.94 7.64
C LEU A 151 -0.50 3.10 6.69
N ALA A 152 -1.69 3.11 6.09
CA ALA A 152 -2.14 4.21 5.23
C ALA A 152 -2.26 5.53 5.99
N VAL A 153 -2.72 5.51 7.24
CA VAL A 153 -2.76 6.69 8.11
C VAL A 153 -1.34 7.11 8.51
N ALA A 154 -0.50 6.17 8.94
CA ALA A 154 0.89 6.45 9.34
C ALA A 154 1.74 7.00 8.19
N ALA A 155 1.43 6.63 6.94
CA ALA A 155 2.09 7.16 5.75
C ALA A 155 1.85 8.67 5.52
N ARG A 156 0.81 9.24 6.15
CA ARG A 156 0.48 10.67 6.03
C ARG A 156 1.32 11.57 6.94
N SER A 157 1.84 11.04 8.05
CA SER A 157 2.67 11.82 8.96
C SER A 157 4.14 11.80 8.50
N PRO A 158 4.80 12.97 8.35
CA PRO A 158 6.19 13.04 7.89
C PRO A 158 7.15 12.18 8.72
N SER A 159 6.94 12.09 10.03
CA SER A 159 7.82 11.33 10.91
C SER A 159 7.73 9.83 10.69
N THR A 160 6.54 9.30 10.39
CA THR A 160 6.27 7.85 10.23
C THR A 160 6.21 7.38 8.79
N LYS A 161 6.19 8.32 7.83
CA LYS A 161 5.96 8.05 6.41
C LYS A 161 6.85 6.94 5.85
N ARG A 162 8.17 7.06 6.03
CA ARG A 162 9.14 6.11 5.45
C ARG A 162 8.95 4.68 5.97
N LEU A 163 8.76 4.52 7.28
CA LEU A 163 8.51 3.21 7.88
C LEU A 163 7.19 2.63 7.39
N ALA A 164 6.14 3.46 7.36
CA ALA A 164 4.81 3.03 6.90
C ALA A 164 4.83 2.60 5.43
N GLU A 165 5.47 3.37 4.54
CA GLU A 165 5.62 3.02 3.12
C GLU A 165 6.43 1.73 2.93
N SER A 166 7.47 1.52 3.73
CA SER A 166 8.24 0.26 3.71
C SER A 166 7.38 -0.94 4.13
N LEU A 167 6.61 -0.81 5.22
CA LEU A 167 5.69 -1.86 5.65
C LEU A 167 4.54 -2.09 4.64
N GLN A 168 4.04 -1.05 3.97
CA GLN A 168 3.07 -1.21 2.88
C GLN A 168 3.66 -2.01 1.72
N ALA A 169 4.90 -1.70 1.31
CA ALA A 169 5.58 -2.45 0.25
C ALA A 169 5.77 -3.93 0.61
N GLN A 170 6.14 -4.22 1.86
CA GLN A 170 6.21 -5.60 2.35
C GLN A 170 4.83 -6.27 2.37
N GLN A 171 3.76 -5.53 2.71
CA GLN A 171 2.41 -6.06 2.72
C GLN A 171 1.97 -6.47 1.31
N LEU A 172 2.18 -5.61 0.31
CA LEU A 172 1.90 -5.92 -1.09
C LEU A 172 2.72 -7.11 -1.60
N LYS A 173 4.02 -7.16 -1.25
CA LYS A 173 4.90 -8.29 -1.57
C LYS A 173 4.37 -9.60 -0.96
N SER A 174 3.91 -9.58 0.29
CA SER A 174 3.36 -10.77 0.95
C SER A 174 2.09 -11.30 0.28
N TRP A 175 1.19 -10.41 -0.16
CA TRP A 175 0.01 -10.80 -0.95
C TRP A 175 0.41 -11.37 -2.31
N LYS A 176 1.50 -10.84 -2.89
CA LYS A 176 2.10 -11.36 -4.11
C LYS A 176 2.63 -12.77 -3.97
N GLU A 177 3.44 -13.02 -2.95
CA GLU A 177 4.04 -14.34 -2.70
C GLU A 177 2.98 -15.38 -2.32
N ALA A 178 1.91 -14.94 -1.66
CA ALA A 178 0.75 -15.78 -1.37
C ALA A 178 -0.14 -16.06 -2.61
N GLY A 179 0.19 -15.51 -3.79
CA GLY A 179 -0.56 -15.74 -5.03
C GLY A 179 -1.99 -15.20 -5.02
N LEU A 180 -2.26 -14.16 -4.22
CA LEU A 180 -3.62 -13.62 -4.09
C LEU A 180 -4.09 -13.00 -5.43
N SER A 181 -5.38 -13.13 -5.70
CA SER A 181 -6.01 -12.41 -6.81
C SER A 181 -6.39 -10.98 -6.42
N VAL A 182 -6.74 -10.16 -7.41
CA VAL A 182 -7.33 -8.82 -7.21
C VAL A 182 -8.55 -8.92 -6.28
N ASP A 183 -9.44 -9.88 -6.53
CA ASP A 183 -10.67 -10.05 -5.75
C ASP A 183 -10.37 -10.54 -4.30
N ASP A 184 -9.32 -11.34 -4.11
CA ASP A 184 -8.88 -11.74 -2.76
C ASP A 184 -8.39 -10.55 -1.94
N VAL A 185 -7.54 -9.71 -2.52
CA VAL A 185 -7.04 -8.52 -1.82
C VAL A 185 -8.18 -7.52 -1.58
N PHE A 186 -9.10 -7.36 -2.53
CA PHE A 186 -10.29 -6.52 -2.36
C PHE A 186 -11.13 -6.96 -1.14
N ARG A 187 -11.36 -8.28 -0.97
CA ARG A 187 -12.04 -8.85 0.19
C ARG A 187 -11.24 -8.73 1.49
N ARG A 188 -9.93 -9.00 1.45
CA ARG A 188 -9.05 -8.88 2.64
C ARG A 188 -8.96 -7.46 3.18
N LEU A 189 -9.11 -6.47 2.31
CA LEU A 189 -9.22 -5.06 2.67
C LEU A 189 -10.63 -4.63 3.06
N SER A 190 -11.59 -5.56 3.09
CA SER A 190 -13.00 -5.31 3.42
C SER A 190 -13.64 -4.19 2.59
N LEU A 191 -13.16 -4.00 1.36
CA LEU A 191 -13.70 -3.03 0.40
C LEU A 191 -15.01 -3.48 -0.23
N ASN A 192 -15.49 -4.65 0.16
CA ASN A 192 -16.68 -5.33 -0.32
C ASN A 192 -17.92 -5.05 0.56
N THR A 193 -17.86 -4.04 1.42
CA THR A 193 -18.85 -3.73 2.47
C THR A 193 -19.83 -2.62 2.10
N GLY A 194 -19.64 -1.91 1.00
CA GLY A 194 -20.52 -0.82 0.55
C GLY A 194 -19.82 0.13 -0.44
N LEU A 195 -20.62 0.92 -1.15
CA LEU A 195 -20.16 1.91 -2.12
C LEU A 195 -20.06 3.33 -1.55
N ASP A 196 -20.86 3.68 -0.54
CA ASP A 196 -21.06 5.06 -0.05
C ASP A 196 -19.75 5.81 0.20
N ASP A 197 -18.80 5.17 0.88
CA ASP A 197 -17.50 5.77 1.26
C ASP A 197 -16.31 5.15 0.51
N ILE A 198 -16.54 4.38 -0.55
CA ILE A 198 -15.46 3.58 -1.16
C ILE A 198 -14.34 4.46 -1.74
N LEU A 199 -14.70 5.60 -2.35
CA LEU A 199 -13.73 6.50 -2.97
C LEU A 199 -12.93 7.34 -1.97
N THR A 200 -13.46 7.51 -0.75
CA THR A 200 -12.79 8.23 0.34
C THR A 200 -12.07 7.28 1.30
N ASN A 201 -12.34 5.97 1.22
CA ASN A 201 -11.71 4.95 2.03
C ASN A 201 -10.19 4.89 1.76
N PRO A 202 -9.31 5.08 2.76
CA PRO A 202 -7.86 5.00 2.56
C PRO A 202 -7.39 3.65 2.00
N LEU A 203 -8.15 2.57 2.25
CA LEU A 203 -7.84 1.24 1.72
C LEU A 203 -8.05 1.14 0.21
N PHE A 204 -8.87 2.01 -0.39
CA PHE A 204 -9.03 2.09 -1.84
C PHE A 204 -7.71 2.41 -2.54
N PHE A 205 -6.90 3.31 -1.97
CA PHE A 205 -5.58 3.64 -2.51
C PHE A 205 -4.57 2.50 -2.31
N THR A 206 -4.63 1.80 -1.19
CA THR A 206 -3.80 0.59 -0.95
C THR A 206 -4.15 -0.49 -1.97
N PHE A 207 -5.44 -0.72 -2.20
CA PHE A 207 -5.93 -1.63 -3.22
C PHE A 207 -5.49 -1.22 -4.63
N ASN A 208 -5.60 0.07 -4.98
CA ASN A 208 -5.15 0.57 -6.28
C ASN A 208 -3.65 0.32 -6.53
N LYS A 209 -2.79 0.52 -5.51
CA LYS A 209 -1.37 0.17 -5.64
C LYS A 209 -1.19 -1.31 -5.97
N TYR A 210 -1.88 -2.18 -5.23
CA TYR A 210 -1.85 -3.61 -5.49
C TYR A 210 -2.37 -3.96 -6.89
N LEU A 211 -3.45 -3.33 -7.36
CA LEU A 211 -4.03 -3.55 -8.69
C LEU A 211 -3.07 -3.17 -9.83
N VAL A 212 -2.38 -2.03 -9.70
CA VAL A 212 -1.38 -1.58 -10.70
C VAL A 212 -0.21 -2.56 -10.77
N ASP A 213 0.33 -2.94 -9.61
CA ASP A 213 1.32 -4.01 -9.53
C ASP A 213 0.71 -5.31 -10.08
N PHE A 214 -0.60 -5.53 -9.83
CA PHE A 214 -1.34 -6.72 -10.21
C PHE A 214 -1.35 -6.93 -11.74
N ASN A 215 -1.54 -5.85 -12.48
CA ASN A 215 -1.60 -5.94 -13.93
C ASN A 215 -0.20 -6.08 -14.57
N THR A 216 0.84 -5.60 -13.87
CA THR A 216 2.21 -5.58 -14.40
C THR A 216 2.86 -6.97 -14.49
N TRP A 217 2.81 -7.73 -13.40
CA TRP A 217 3.25 -9.15 -13.33
C TRP A 217 2.26 -10.19 -13.91
N ASN A 218 1.00 -9.85 -14.20
CA ASN A 218 -0.04 -10.79 -14.68
C ASN A 218 -0.80 -10.20 -15.88
N PRO A 219 -0.12 -9.88 -17.01
CA PRO A 219 -0.74 -9.17 -18.13
C PRO A 219 -1.99 -9.87 -18.68
N GLY A 220 -2.00 -11.20 -18.75
CA GLY A 220 -3.15 -12.00 -19.22
C GLY A 220 -4.32 -12.13 -18.25
N LYS A 221 -4.22 -11.56 -17.03
CA LYS A 221 -5.29 -11.52 -16.03
C LYS A 221 -5.58 -10.09 -15.56
N SER A 222 -5.11 -9.10 -16.33
CA SER A 222 -5.26 -7.69 -15.96
C SER A 222 -6.73 -7.32 -15.83
N THR A 223 -7.03 -6.41 -14.91
CA THR A 223 -8.37 -5.85 -14.74
C THR A 223 -8.29 -4.39 -14.30
N THR A 224 -9.34 -3.62 -14.48
CA THR A 224 -9.43 -2.23 -14.04
C THR A 224 -10.10 -2.10 -12.68
N MET A 225 -10.00 -0.91 -12.09
CA MET A 225 -10.70 -0.59 -10.85
C MET A 225 -12.22 -0.68 -11.07
N VAL A 226 -12.71 -0.11 -12.17
CA VAL A 226 -14.14 -0.13 -12.54
C VAL A 226 -14.64 -1.55 -12.75
N GLU A 227 -13.91 -2.39 -13.49
CA GLU A 227 -14.30 -3.80 -13.67
C GLU A 227 -14.41 -4.53 -12.33
N THR A 228 -13.45 -4.31 -11.42
CA THR A 228 -13.48 -4.93 -10.09
C THR A 228 -14.70 -4.47 -9.29
N LEU A 229 -14.98 -3.16 -9.29
CA LEU A 229 -16.16 -2.58 -8.63
C LEU A 229 -17.46 -3.12 -9.24
N THR A 230 -17.54 -3.19 -10.56
CA THR A 230 -18.70 -3.69 -11.30
C THR A 230 -18.94 -5.17 -11.06
N ARG A 231 -17.89 -6.01 -11.04
CA ARG A 231 -18.01 -7.43 -10.65
C ARG A 231 -18.56 -7.60 -9.23
N ARG A 232 -18.22 -6.70 -8.31
CA ARG A 232 -18.65 -6.78 -6.90
C ARG A 232 -20.04 -6.20 -6.65
N TYR A 233 -20.34 -5.04 -7.21
CA TYR A 233 -21.47 -4.20 -6.83
C TYR A 233 -22.52 -4.02 -7.93
N GLY A 234 -22.22 -4.48 -9.16
CA GLY A 234 -23.06 -4.29 -10.33
C GLY A 234 -22.82 -2.95 -11.02
N GLY A 235 -22.88 -2.95 -12.35
CA GLY A 235 -22.52 -1.78 -13.16
C GLY A 235 -23.46 -0.58 -12.96
N LEU A 236 -24.75 -0.81 -12.75
CA LEU A 236 -25.72 0.25 -12.43
C LEU A 236 -25.36 0.96 -11.12
N SER A 237 -25.16 0.21 -10.04
CA SER A 237 -24.81 0.77 -8.73
C SER A 237 -23.49 1.56 -8.76
N VAL A 238 -22.50 1.05 -9.52
CA VAL A 238 -21.21 1.74 -9.68
C VAL A 238 -21.39 3.06 -10.43
N ARG A 239 -22.16 3.08 -11.53
CA ARG A 239 -22.45 4.31 -12.27
C ARG A 239 -23.16 5.35 -11.42
N GLU A 240 -24.23 4.97 -10.73
CA GLU A 240 -24.97 5.86 -9.83
C GLU A 240 -24.06 6.45 -8.75
N MET A 241 -23.18 5.62 -8.15
CA MET A 241 -22.18 6.08 -7.19
C MET A 241 -21.19 7.09 -7.81
N LEU A 242 -20.68 6.83 -9.01
CA LEU A 242 -19.74 7.72 -9.70
C LEU A 242 -20.41 9.06 -10.06
N GLU A 243 -21.64 9.04 -10.56
CA GLU A 243 -22.42 10.25 -10.86
C GLU A 243 -22.68 11.09 -9.62
N ALA A 244 -23.02 10.46 -8.49
CA ALA A 244 -23.17 11.16 -7.22
C ALA A 244 -21.83 11.74 -6.74
N ALA A 245 -20.75 10.96 -6.81
CA ALA A 245 -19.41 11.36 -6.39
C ALA A 245 -18.82 12.51 -7.24
N MET A 246 -19.25 12.67 -8.49
CA MET A 246 -18.88 13.82 -9.34
C MET A 246 -19.47 15.15 -8.87
N LYS A 247 -20.52 15.11 -8.05
CA LYS A 247 -21.19 16.30 -7.49
C LYS A 247 -20.56 16.77 -6.18
N VAL A 248 -19.60 16.01 -5.63
CA VAL A 248 -18.90 16.30 -4.36
C VAL A 248 -17.44 16.61 -4.65
N ASP A 249 -16.97 17.79 -4.23
CA ASP A 249 -15.63 18.30 -4.59
C ASP A 249 -14.49 17.32 -4.24
N ASP A 250 -14.55 16.70 -3.06
CA ASP A 250 -13.52 15.77 -2.58
C ASP A 250 -13.40 14.48 -3.41
N THR A 251 -14.51 14.01 -4.00
CA THR A 251 -14.55 12.75 -4.76
C THR A 251 -14.58 12.97 -6.26
N LYS A 252 -14.88 14.18 -6.74
CA LYS A 252 -15.10 14.50 -8.15
C LYS A 252 -13.96 14.07 -9.04
N ALA A 253 -12.73 14.40 -8.67
CA ALA A 253 -11.55 14.06 -9.47
C ALA A 253 -11.32 12.54 -9.59
N MET A 254 -11.65 11.77 -8.56
CA MET A 254 -11.56 10.31 -8.61
C MET A 254 -12.69 9.73 -9.45
N ALA A 255 -13.92 10.21 -9.24
CA ALA A 255 -15.09 9.75 -9.96
C ALA A 255 -14.99 9.98 -11.46
N THR A 256 -14.54 11.16 -11.91
CA THR A 256 -14.31 11.44 -13.33
C THR A 256 -13.29 10.51 -13.97
N ARG A 257 -12.23 10.12 -13.24
CA ARG A 257 -11.23 9.17 -13.76
C ARG A 257 -11.79 7.77 -13.90
N LEU A 258 -12.60 7.32 -12.95
CA LEU A 258 -13.26 6.02 -13.02
C LEU A 258 -14.32 6.00 -14.13
N GLN A 259 -15.07 7.08 -14.32
CA GLN A 259 -15.99 7.19 -15.46
C GLN A 259 -15.24 7.12 -16.81
N ALA A 260 -14.07 7.75 -16.92
CA ALA A 260 -13.24 7.62 -18.13
C ALA A 260 -12.79 6.17 -18.38
N GLN A 261 -12.42 5.42 -17.33
CA GLN A 261 -12.10 3.99 -17.45
C GLN A 261 -13.29 3.16 -17.93
N GLU A 262 -14.50 3.50 -17.49
CA GLU A 262 -15.73 2.82 -17.93
C GLU A 262 -16.01 3.06 -19.42
N ILE A 263 -15.85 4.29 -19.89
CA ILE A 263 -16.00 4.65 -21.30
C ILE A 263 -14.96 3.93 -22.17
N ASP A 264 -13.69 3.90 -21.73
CA ASP A 264 -12.64 3.21 -22.48
C ASP A 264 -12.89 1.70 -22.56
N LEU A 265 -13.41 1.09 -21.48
CA LEU A 265 -13.85 -0.31 -21.48
C LEU A 265 -14.96 -0.57 -22.52
N TRP A 266 -15.97 0.31 -22.59
CA TRP A 266 -17.05 0.16 -23.56
C TRP A 266 -16.56 0.25 -25.01
N LYS A 267 -15.65 1.18 -25.30
CA LYS A 267 -15.01 1.30 -26.62
C LYS A 267 -14.25 0.02 -26.98
N ASP A 268 -13.49 -0.55 -26.06
CA ASP A 268 -12.76 -1.81 -26.28
C ASP A 268 -13.72 -2.99 -26.56
N MET A 269 -14.93 -2.95 -26.01
CA MET A 269 -15.99 -3.93 -26.28
C MET A 269 -16.82 -3.61 -27.53
N GLY A 270 -16.54 -2.53 -28.25
CA GLY A 270 -17.30 -2.10 -29.44
C GLY A 270 -18.70 -1.57 -29.13
N LEU A 271 -18.96 -1.17 -27.88
CA LEU A 271 -20.20 -0.53 -27.48
C LEU A 271 -20.08 0.99 -27.67
N ASP A 272 -21.10 1.59 -28.27
CA ASP A 272 -21.16 3.05 -28.40
C ASP A 272 -21.46 3.68 -27.04
N ALA A 273 -20.73 4.75 -26.70
CA ALA A 273 -20.93 5.47 -25.45
C ALA A 273 -22.35 6.06 -25.38
N ASP A 274 -22.93 6.44 -26.53
CA ASP A 274 -24.27 7.03 -26.64
C ASP A 274 -25.40 6.02 -26.38
N VAL A 275 -25.10 4.70 -26.33
CA VAL A 275 -26.07 3.64 -26.01
C VAL A 275 -26.08 3.34 -24.51
N CYS A 276 -25.08 3.80 -23.75
CA CYS A 276 -24.83 3.40 -22.35
C CYS A 276 -24.80 4.58 -21.36
N ILE A 277 -24.86 5.83 -21.84
CA ILE A 277 -25.01 7.07 -21.06
C ILE A 277 -26.50 7.43 -20.92
#